data_AF-A0A9R1T2B4-F1
#
_entry.id   AF-A0A9R1T2B4-F1
#
_cell.length_a   1.000
_cell.length_b   1.000
_cell.length_c   1.000
_cell.angle_alpha   90.00
_cell.angle_beta   90.00
_cell.angle_gamma   90.00
#
_symmetry.space_group_name_H-M   'P 1'
#
loop_
_entity.id
_entity.type
_entity.pdbx_description
1 polymer ?
#
loop_
_entity_poly.entity_id
_entity_poly.type
_entity_poly.pdbx_seq_one_letter_code
_entity_poly.pdbx_strand_id
1 'polypeptide(L)'
;MGSRQRYQANARERDRTHRRNTEEKYTSSMCSVNTAFSNLRMLIPTEPADRKLSKIETLRLASSYISHLDAILISGPIDQPCLRLEDNNWGNPRGRPQVCTFCLAMHKKYNIDGVSAYGFDDFSGGNRSNYC
;
A
#
# COMPACT_ATOMS: atom_id res chain seq x y z
N MET A 1 -9.39 -45.94 -42.09
CA MET A 1 -9.40 -46.09 -40.62
C MET A 1 -8.56 -45.05 -39.85
N GLY A 2 -7.52 -44.42 -40.42
CA GLY A 2 -6.60 -43.54 -39.64
C GLY A 2 -6.99 -42.08 -39.41
N SER A 3 -7.97 -41.52 -40.14
CA SER A 3 -8.35 -40.09 -40.04
C SER A 3 -9.04 -39.74 -38.71
N ARG A 4 -9.93 -40.62 -38.22
CA ARG A 4 -10.68 -40.41 -36.98
C ARG A 4 -9.78 -40.45 -35.74
N GLN A 5 -8.73 -41.26 -35.75
CA GLN A 5 -7.76 -41.34 -34.66
C GLN A 5 -6.85 -40.12 -34.62
N ARG A 6 -6.41 -39.62 -35.78
CA ARG A 6 -5.64 -38.36 -35.90
C ARG A 6 -6.44 -37.14 -35.44
N TYR A 7 -7.71 -37.05 -35.83
CA TYR A 7 -8.59 -35.97 -35.35
C TYR A 7 -8.74 -35.98 -33.82
N GLN A 8 -8.95 -37.18 -33.24
CA GLN A 8 -9.04 -37.33 -31.77
C GLN A 8 -7.73 -36.95 -31.08
N ALA A 9 -6.57 -37.34 -31.63
CA ALA A 9 -5.27 -36.92 -31.11
C ALA A 9 -5.09 -35.40 -31.16
N ASN A 10 -5.44 -34.76 -32.27
CA ASN A 10 -5.36 -33.30 -32.44
C ASN A 10 -6.32 -32.54 -31.51
N ALA A 11 -7.52 -33.08 -31.29
CA ALA A 11 -8.48 -32.49 -30.34
C ALA A 11 -7.93 -32.49 -28.92
N ARG A 12 -7.33 -33.61 -28.48
CA ARG A 12 -6.68 -33.72 -27.16
C ARG A 12 -5.51 -32.75 -27.01
N GLU A 13 -4.71 -32.57 -28.06
CA GLU A 13 -3.58 -31.64 -28.00
C GLU A 13 -4.01 -30.17 -27.90
N ARG A 14 -5.08 -29.80 -28.63
CA ARG A 14 -5.70 -28.47 -28.50
C ARG A 14 -6.22 -28.23 -27.08
N ASP A 15 -6.89 -29.22 -26.50
CA ASP A 15 -7.39 -29.14 -25.11
C ASP A 15 -6.24 -28.95 -24.10
N ARG A 16 -5.16 -29.74 -24.20
CA ARG A 16 -3.96 -29.58 -23.36
C ARG A 16 -3.34 -28.20 -23.50
N THR A 17 -3.25 -27.68 -24.72
CA THR A 17 -2.67 -26.37 -24.99
C THR A 17 -3.57 -25.25 -24.45
N HIS A 18 -4.88 -25.37 -24.63
CA HIS A 18 -5.84 -24.45 -24.05
C HIS A 18 -5.73 -24.41 -22.52
N ARG A 19 -5.67 -25.57 -21.86
CA ARG A 19 -5.50 -25.68 -20.40
C ARG A 19 -4.22 -25.03 -19.91
N ARG A 20 -3.08 -25.25 -20.60
CA ARG A 20 -1.81 -24.59 -20.26
C ARG A 20 -1.92 -23.07 -20.38
N ASN A 21 -2.47 -22.59 -21.49
CA ASN A 21 -2.62 -21.16 -21.72
C ASN A 21 -3.56 -20.50 -20.69
N THR A 22 -4.63 -21.18 -20.26
CA THR A 22 -5.53 -20.63 -19.23
C THR A 22 -4.87 -20.61 -17.85
N GLU A 23 -4.12 -21.65 -17.49
CA GLU A 23 -3.33 -21.70 -16.25
C GLU A 23 -2.25 -20.61 -16.21
N GLU A 24 -1.52 -20.40 -17.31
CA GLU A 24 -0.54 -19.34 -17.46
C GLU A 24 -1.18 -17.96 -17.30
N LYS A 25 -2.32 -17.73 -17.96
CA LYS A 25 -3.07 -16.47 -17.86
C LYS A 25 -3.52 -16.20 -16.43
N TYR A 26 -4.10 -17.18 -15.76
CA TYR A 26 -4.53 -17.04 -14.36
C TYR A 26 -3.34 -16.75 -13.43
N THR A 27 -2.22 -17.46 -13.63
CA THR A 27 -0.99 -17.28 -12.85
C THR A 27 -0.42 -15.88 -13.04
N SER A 28 -0.33 -15.41 -14.29
CA SER A 28 0.11 -14.04 -14.61
C SER A 28 -0.80 -12.99 -13.98
N SER A 29 -2.13 -13.17 -14.06
CA SER A 29 -3.10 -12.28 -13.43
C SER A 29 -2.93 -12.23 -11.90
N MET A 30 -2.72 -13.38 -11.26
CA MET A 30 -2.50 -13.46 -9.81
C MET A 30 -1.15 -12.85 -9.41
N CYS A 31 -0.11 -13.04 -10.21
CA CYS A 31 1.18 -12.38 -10.02
C CYS A 31 1.03 -10.85 -10.03
N SER A 32 0.33 -10.31 -11.03
CA SER A 32 0.04 -8.87 -11.13
C SER A 32 -0.69 -8.33 -9.89
N VAL A 33 -1.71 -9.05 -9.40
CA VAL A 33 -2.46 -8.66 -8.20
C VAL A 33 -1.56 -8.71 -6.96
N ASN A 34 -0.74 -9.74 -6.82
CA ASN A 34 0.18 -9.87 -5.68
C ASN A 34 1.25 -8.78 -5.69
N THR A 35 1.75 -8.38 -6.86
CA THR A 35 2.68 -7.25 -7.00
C THR A 35 2.03 -5.94 -6.56
N ALA A 36 0.81 -5.64 -7.05
CA ALA A 36 0.06 -4.46 -6.62
C ALA A 36 -0.18 -4.47 -5.10
N PHE A 37 -0.46 -5.64 -4.54
CA PHE A 37 -0.65 -5.82 -3.11
C PHE A 37 0.63 -5.56 -2.31
N SER A 38 1.78 -6.04 -2.78
CA SER A 38 3.08 -5.76 -2.15
C SER A 38 3.43 -4.28 -2.20
N ASN A 39 3.16 -3.60 -3.31
CA ASN A 39 3.35 -2.16 -3.41
C ASN A 39 2.45 -1.40 -2.42
N LEU A 40 1.19 -1.80 -2.28
CA LEU A 40 0.29 -1.21 -1.29
C LEU A 40 0.84 -1.36 0.14
N ARG A 41 1.39 -2.53 0.50
CA ARG A 41 2.00 -2.73 1.84
C ARG A 41 3.13 -1.74 2.13
N MET A 42 3.95 -1.42 1.13
CA MET A 42 5.08 -0.50 1.27
C MET A 42 4.64 0.95 1.52
N LEU A 43 3.41 1.30 1.16
CA LEU A 43 2.85 2.64 1.37
C LEU A 43 2.20 2.81 2.75
N ILE A 44 1.91 1.71 3.47
CA ILE A 44 1.24 1.77 4.77
C ILE A 44 2.28 2.03 5.86
N PRO A 45 2.15 3.12 6.65
CA PRO A 45 3.06 3.38 7.74
C PRO A 45 2.86 2.37 8.88
N THR A 46 3.92 1.62 9.23
CA THR A 46 3.92 0.66 10.35
C THR A 46 5.19 0.76 11.19
N GLU A 47 5.11 0.34 12.46
CA GLU A 47 6.26 0.19 13.34
C GLU A 47 6.32 -1.27 13.82
N PRO A 48 7.43 -2.00 13.58
CA PRO A 48 8.59 -1.63 12.76
C PRO A 48 8.25 -1.59 11.25
N ALA A 49 9.03 -0.86 10.44
CA ALA A 49 8.74 -0.62 9.02
C ALA A 49 8.73 -1.90 8.15
N ASP A 50 9.36 -2.98 8.61
CA ASP A 50 9.40 -4.30 7.98
C ASP A 50 8.26 -5.23 8.44
N ARG A 51 7.30 -4.71 9.21
CA ARG A 51 6.15 -5.49 9.68
C ARG A 51 5.38 -6.10 8.50
N LYS A 52 5.32 -7.44 8.47
CA LYS A 52 4.55 -8.19 7.48
C LYS A 52 3.06 -8.11 7.78
N LEU A 53 2.33 -7.31 7.00
CA LEU A 53 0.88 -7.20 7.06
C LEU A 53 0.21 -8.30 6.23
N SER A 54 -0.80 -8.97 6.80
CA SER A 54 -1.66 -9.89 6.06
C SER A 54 -2.50 -9.17 4.99
N LYS A 55 -3.16 -9.93 4.10
CA LYS A 55 -3.99 -9.34 3.04
C LYS A 55 -5.15 -8.51 3.62
N ILE A 56 -5.79 -8.98 4.67
CA ILE A 56 -6.89 -8.26 5.29
C ILE A 56 -6.41 -7.03 6.07
N GLU A 57 -5.30 -7.16 6.81
CA GLU A 57 -4.73 -6.04 7.57
C GLU A 57 -4.30 -4.90 6.64
N THR A 58 -3.64 -5.21 5.53
CA THR A 58 -3.20 -4.21 4.54
C THR A 58 -4.39 -3.41 4.01
N LEU A 59 -5.49 -4.08 3.65
CA LEU A 59 -6.69 -3.38 3.15
C LEU A 59 -7.33 -2.49 4.23
N ARG A 60 -7.44 -3.01 5.46
CA ARG A 60 -7.99 -2.24 6.59
C ARG A 60 -7.13 -1.03 6.93
N LEU A 61 -5.81 -1.21 6.98
CA LEU A 61 -4.87 -0.13 7.28
C LEU A 61 -4.79 0.87 6.14
N ALA A 62 -4.83 0.45 4.88
CA ALA A 62 -4.88 1.37 3.74
C ALA A 62 -6.12 2.27 3.80
N SER A 63 -7.30 1.70 4.08
CA SER A 63 -8.52 2.49 4.25
C SER A 63 -8.39 3.49 5.41
N SER A 64 -7.89 3.03 6.56
CA SER A 64 -7.68 3.89 7.73
C SER A 64 -6.66 5.00 7.46
N TYR A 65 -5.61 4.69 6.69
CA TYR A 65 -4.58 5.65 6.32
C TYR A 65 -5.11 6.72 5.35
N ILE A 66 -5.94 6.35 4.37
CA ILE A 66 -6.62 7.32 3.49
C ILE A 66 -7.49 8.26 4.31
N SER A 67 -8.34 7.75 5.21
CA SER A 67 -9.18 8.60 6.07
C SER A 67 -8.35 9.49 7.00
N HIS A 68 -7.21 8.99 7.46
CA HIS A 68 -6.28 9.76 8.27
C HIS A 68 -5.66 10.93 7.49
N LEU A 69 -5.21 10.69 6.26
CA LEU A 69 -4.68 11.73 5.38
C LEU A 69 -5.76 12.77 5.03
N ASP A 70 -6.98 12.33 4.73
CA ASP A 70 -8.11 13.21 4.45
C ASP A 70 -8.40 14.15 5.63
N ALA A 71 -8.42 13.62 6.85
CA ALA A 71 -8.61 14.43 8.05
C ALA A 71 -7.47 15.43 8.29
N ILE A 72 -6.21 15.08 7.96
CA ILE A 72 -5.09 16.03 8.01
C ILE A 72 -5.26 17.15 6.98
N LEU A 73 -5.69 16.82 5.76
CA LEU A 73 -5.90 17.80 4.69
C LEU A 73 -7.04 18.79 5.02
N ILE A 74 -8.11 18.32 5.65
CA ILE A 74 -9.26 19.14 6.04
C ILE A 74 -8.94 20.03 7.24
N SER A 75 -8.34 19.48 8.30
CA SER A 75 -8.07 20.22 9.54
C SER A 75 -6.84 21.14 9.47
N GLY A 76 -5.95 20.93 8.49
CA GLY A 76 -4.65 21.60 8.45
C GLY A 76 -3.68 21.14 9.56
N PRO A 77 -2.43 21.62 9.57
CA PRO A 77 -1.39 21.18 10.51
C PRO A 77 -1.66 21.51 11.99
N ILE A 78 -2.64 22.38 12.28
CA ILE A 78 -2.89 22.94 13.61
C ILE A 78 -3.97 22.14 14.38
N ASP A 79 -4.79 21.36 13.67
CA ASP A 79 -5.96 20.67 14.25
C ASP A 79 -6.00 19.17 13.88
N GLN A 80 -4.83 18.53 13.82
CA GLN A 80 -4.76 17.11 13.52
C GLN A 80 -5.56 16.29 14.56
N PRO A 81 -6.51 15.44 14.14
CA PRO A 81 -7.35 14.67 15.06
C PRO A 81 -6.55 13.68 15.92
N CYS A 82 -5.32 13.31 15.52
CA CYS A 82 -4.43 12.49 16.34
C CYS A 82 -3.77 13.25 17.51
N LEU A 83 -3.72 14.58 17.47
CA LEU A 83 -3.23 15.45 18.55
C LEU A 83 -4.34 15.84 19.53
N ARG A 84 -5.60 15.84 19.07
CA ARG A 84 -6.79 16.14 19.89
C ARG A 84 -7.13 15.10 20.97
N LEU A 85 -6.47 13.94 20.98
CA LEU A 85 -6.69 12.92 22.02
C LEU A 85 -5.92 13.21 23.32
N GLU A 86 -5.21 14.35 23.41
CA GLU A 86 -4.44 14.72 24.61
C GLU A 86 -5.27 15.44 25.69
N ASP A 87 -6.44 16.02 25.37
CA ASP A 87 -7.13 16.93 26.29
C ASP A 87 -8.12 16.28 27.29
N ASN A 88 -8.42 14.98 27.20
CA ASN A 88 -9.46 14.35 28.04
C ASN A 88 -8.96 13.40 29.15
N ASN A 89 -7.68 13.45 29.54
CA ASN A 89 -7.16 12.57 30.61
C ASN A 89 -6.29 13.28 31.64
N TRP A 90 -6.82 14.35 32.23
CA TRP A 90 -6.28 14.91 33.48
C TRP A 90 -6.57 13.95 34.65
N GLY A 91 -5.75 12.90 34.81
CA GLY A 91 -5.85 12.03 35.99
C GLY A 91 -5.16 10.67 35.99
N ASN A 92 -4.58 10.18 34.88
CA ASN A 92 -3.94 8.85 34.88
C ASN A 92 -2.41 8.91 34.72
N PRO A 93 -1.62 8.70 35.79
CA PRO A 93 -0.15 8.72 35.74
C PRO A 93 0.48 7.52 35.01
N ARG A 94 -0.33 6.62 34.43
CA ARG A 94 0.10 5.52 33.54
C ARG A 94 -0.34 5.71 32.08
N GLY A 95 -0.80 6.91 31.71
CA GLY A 95 -1.24 7.22 30.36
C GLY A 95 -0.07 7.39 29.40
N ARG A 96 0.40 6.30 28.78
CA ARG A 96 1.21 6.42 27.56
C ARG A 96 0.38 7.18 26.52
N PRO A 97 0.87 8.29 25.95
CA PRO A 97 0.16 8.98 24.89
C PRO A 97 -0.03 7.99 23.72
N GLN A 98 -1.28 7.65 23.42
CA GLN A 98 -1.64 6.83 22.26
C GLN A 98 -1.55 7.72 21.02
N VAL A 99 -0.32 8.06 20.65
CA VAL A 99 -0.05 8.77 19.40
C VAL A 99 -0.44 7.83 18.27
N CYS A 100 -1.28 8.33 17.36
CA CYS A 100 -1.68 7.59 16.16
C CYS A 100 -0.43 7.01 15.47
N THR A 101 -0.42 5.70 15.23
CA THR A 101 0.73 5.00 14.63
C THR A 101 1.11 5.61 13.27
N PHE A 102 0.14 6.14 12.51
CA PHE A 102 0.39 6.85 11.26
C PHE A 102 1.08 8.21 11.49
N CYS A 103 0.65 8.97 12.50
CA CYS A 103 1.30 10.24 12.86
C CYS A 103 2.74 10.00 13.33
N LEU A 104 2.98 9.02 14.21
CA LEU A 104 4.32 8.70 14.71
C LEU A 104 5.28 8.30 13.56
N ALA A 105 4.82 7.44 12.66
CA ALA A 105 5.61 7.03 11.49
C ALA A 105 5.89 8.21 10.54
N MET A 106 4.92 9.11 10.35
CA MET A 106 5.07 10.29 9.50
C MET A 106 6.05 11.31 10.10
N HIS A 107 5.91 11.67 11.37
CA HIS A 107 6.81 12.61 12.05
C HIS A 107 8.26 12.09 12.08
N LYS A 108 8.50 10.79 12.29
CA LYS A 108 9.86 10.23 12.29
C LYS A 108 10.51 10.27 10.91
N LYS A 109 9.74 10.06 9.83
CA LYS A 109 10.23 10.18 8.45
C LYS A 109 10.65 11.62 8.14
N TYR A 110 9.81 12.61 8.46
CA TYR A 110 10.11 14.02 8.20
C TYR A 110 11.10 14.65 9.20
N ASN A 111 11.26 14.12 10.42
CA ASN A 111 12.23 14.62 11.39
C ASN A 111 13.66 14.15 11.09
N ILE A 112 13.83 12.99 10.42
CA ILE A 112 15.13 12.54 9.91
C ILE A 112 15.62 13.43 8.75
N ASP A 113 14.70 14.04 8.00
CA ASP A 113 15.01 14.97 6.90
C ASP A 113 15.17 16.44 7.36
N GLY A 114 15.49 16.65 8.65
CA GLY A 114 15.54 17.95 9.33
C GLY A 114 16.47 19.01 8.72
N VAL A 115 16.04 19.62 7.61
CA VAL A 115 16.41 20.99 7.24
C VAL A 115 15.24 21.91 7.57
N SER A 116 15.60 22.92 8.36
CA SER A 116 14.82 24.09 8.73
C SER A 116 14.21 24.82 7.52
N ALA A 117 13.25 25.70 7.84
CA ALA A 117 12.80 26.87 7.07
C ALA A 117 11.57 26.67 6.18
N TYR A 118 10.40 27.30 6.47
CA TYR A 118 10.13 28.69 6.05
C TYR A 118 10.96 29.12 4.84
N GLY A 119 10.59 28.63 3.65
CA GLY A 119 11.20 29.01 2.38
C GLY A 119 10.35 28.52 1.22
N PHE A 120 9.41 29.36 0.81
CA PHE A 120 8.72 29.27 -0.48
C PHE A 120 9.73 29.67 -1.55
N ASP A 121 10.22 28.73 -2.36
CA ASP A 121 10.86 29.04 -3.64
C ASP A 121 10.50 28.00 -4.70
N ASP A 122 9.90 28.54 -5.75
CA ASP A 122 9.44 27.97 -7.00
C ASP A 122 10.59 27.29 -7.76
N PHE A 123 10.39 26.09 -8.34
CA PHE A 123 11.12 25.70 -9.54
C PHE A 123 10.35 24.66 -10.37
N SER A 124 9.72 25.19 -11.41
CA SER A 124 9.38 24.50 -12.65
C SER A 124 10.56 23.69 -13.21
N GLY A 125 10.33 22.46 -13.66
CA GLY A 125 11.36 21.70 -14.39
C GLY A 125 11.18 20.20 -14.36
N GLY A 126 10.67 19.62 -15.44
CA GLY A 126 10.40 18.20 -15.56
C GLY A 126 11.64 17.31 -15.62
N ASN A 127 11.46 16.06 -15.18
CA ASN A 127 12.01 14.92 -15.91
C ASN A 127 11.24 13.65 -15.54
N ARG A 128 10.33 13.24 -16.43
CA ARG A 128 9.83 11.87 -16.51
C ARG A 128 10.93 11.04 -17.14
N SER A 129 11.53 10.11 -16.39
CA SER A 129 11.85 8.82 -16.99
C SER A 129 12.17 7.73 -15.97
N ASN A 130 11.47 6.61 -16.17
CA ASN A 130 11.95 5.23 -16.11
C ASN A 130 12.07 4.57 -14.73
N TYR A 131 11.08 3.71 -14.46
CA TYR A 131 11.29 2.48 -13.69
C TYR A 131 10.72 1.32 -14.53
N CYS A 132 11.53 0.28 -14.69
CA CYS A 132 11.17 -1.02 -15.27
C CYS A 132 10.05 -1.71 -14.49
#